data_AF-A0A9E2YT71-F1
#
_entry.id   AF-A0A9E2YT71-F1
#
_cell.length_a   1.000
_cell.length_b   1.000
_cell.length_c   1.000
_cell.angle_alpha   90.00
_cell.angle_beta   90.00
_cell.angle_gamma   90.00
#
_symmetry.space_group_name_H-M   'P 1'
#
loop_
_entity.id
_entity.type
_entity.pdbx_description
1 polymer ?
#
loop_
_entity_poly.entity_id
_entity_poly.type
_entity_poly.pdbx_seq_one_letter_code
_entity_poly.pdbx_strand_id
1 'polypeptide(L)'
;MKRRDFTRSVAAAMFAVPLALLADDDRRRYYDKDRKDYHEWNEHEDRAYRHWLEEQHRKYVEWNRTSAAQQREYWRWRHEHPGDDWDHDRR
;
A
#
# COMPACT_ATOMS: atom_id res chain seq x y z
N MET A 1 -8.07 18.16 67.30
CA MET A 1 -9.10 17.81 66.28
C MET A 1 -8.45 18.03 64.90
N LYS A 2 -7.98 17.00 64.17
CA LYS A 2 -8.69 16.24 63.10
C LYS A 2 -9.42 17.25 62.19
N ARG A 3 -9.20 17.37 60.87
CA ARG A 3 -9.36 16.41 59.72
C ARG A 3 -8.95 17.20 58.44
N ARG A 4 -8.59 16.70 57.26
CA ARG A 4 -8.31 15.40 56.61
C ARG A 4 -8.00 15.76 55.14
N ASP A 5 -6.86 15.34 54.62
CA ASP A 5 -6.55 15.37 53.18
C ASP A 5 -7.37 14.29 52.46
N PHE A 6 -7.94 14.62 51.29
CA PHE A 6 -8.44 13.61 50.34
C PHE A 6 -8.20 14.09 48.90
N THR A 7 -6.98 13.84 48.46
CA THR A 7 -6.53 13.93 47.08
C THR A 7 -7.40 13.01 46.21
N ARG A 8 -8.09 13.60 45.23
CA ARG A 8 -8.80 12.87 44.17
C ARG A 8 -7.77 12.11 43.34
N SER A 9 -7.94 10.80 43.18
CA SER A 9 -7.27 10.05 42.13
C SER A 9 -8.31 9.23 41.38
N VAL A 10 -8.60 9.64 40.15
CA VAL A 10 -9.30 8.83 39.15
C VAL A 10 -8.20 8.16 38.34
N ALA A 11 -8.00 6.85 38.50
CA ALA A 11 -7.17 6.07 37.59
C ALA A 11 -8.09 5.49 36.51
N ALA A 12 -8.08 6.12 35.34
CA ALA A 12 -8.76 5.62 34.15
C ALA A 12 -8.00 4.41 33.60
N ALA A 13 -8.71 3.29 33.41
CA ALA A 13 -8.18 2.12 32.71
C ALA A 13 -8.10 2.43 31.21
N MET A 14 -6.90 2.66 30.68
CA MET A 14 -6.65 2.75 29.24
C MET A 14 -6.21 1.37 28.73
N PHE A 15 -7.14 0.61 28.16
CA PHE A 15 -6.78 -0.48 27.26
C PHE A 15 -6.20 0.14 25.99
N ALA A 16 -4.87 0.31 25.96
CA ALA A 16 -4.15 0.61 24.75
C ALA A 16 -4.19 -0.64 23.86
N VAL A 17 -5.20 -0.75 22.99
CA VAL A 17 -5.15 -1.70 21.88
C VAL A 17 -4.06 -1.18 20.94
N PRO A 18 -2.98 -1.95 20.67
CA PRO A 18 -2.00 -1.53 19.69
C PRO A 18 -2.68 -1.44 18.32
N LEU A 19 -2.69 -0.24 17.74
CA LEU A 19 -3.18 0.08 16.39
C LEU A 19 -2.42 -0.64 15.26
N ALA A 20 -1.44 -1.49 15.58
CA ALA A 20 -0.62 -2.21 14.61
C ALA A 20 -1.36 -3.32 13.84
N LEU A 21 -2.63 -3.60 14.16
CA LEU A 21 -3.45 -4.62 13.47
C LEU A 21 -4.32 -4.06 12.32
N LEU A 22 -4.21 -2.76 11.98
CA LEU A 22 -5.01 -2.13 10.91
C LEU A 22 -4.25 -1.95 9.59
N ALA A 23 -3.03 -2.49 9.46
CA ALA A 23 -2.45 -2.69 8.14
C ALA A 23 -3.02 -4.00 7.58
N ASP A 24 -4.27 -3.95 7.11
CA ASP A 24 -4.78 -4.93 6.16
C ASP A 24 -4.01 -4.71 4.86
N ASP A 25 -2.77 -5.18 4.86
CA ASP A 25 -1.91 -5.27 3.70
C ASP A 25 -2.56 -6.34 2.83
N ASP A 26 -3.46 -5.88 1.96
CA ASP A 26 -4.21 -6.66 0.97
C ASP A 26 -3.17 -7.23 -0.02
N ARG A 27 -2.39 -8.23 0.43
CA ARG A 27 -1.22 -8.84 -0.24
C ARG A 27 -1.65 -9.64 -1.46
N ARG A 28 -2.17 -8.93 -2.46
CA ARG A 28 -2.60 -9.50 -3.72
C ARG A 28 -1.36 -9.82 -4.53
N ARG A 29 -1.11 -11.11 -4.74
CA ARG A 29 0.00 -11.59 -5.56
C ARG A 29 -0.50 -11.92 -6.96
N TYR A 30 0.18 -11.39 -7.97
CA TYR A 30 -0.11 -11.66 -9.37
C TYR A 30 1.03 -12.47 -9.97
N TYR A 31 0.67 -13.55 -10.66
CA TYR A 31 1.63 -14.42 -11.32
C TYR A 31 1.88 -13.92 -12.74
N ASP A 32 3.12 -13.57 -13.05
CA ASP A 32 3.55 -13.28 -14.41
C ASP A 32 4.01 -14.58 -15.09
N LYS A 33 3.26 -14.97 -16.12
CA LYS A 33 3.55 -16.20 -16.88
C LYS A 33 4.76 -16.05 -17.80
N ASP A 34 5.07 -14.82 -18.24
CA ASP A 34 6.16 -14.56 -19.18
C ASP A 34 7.53 -14.78 -18.50
N ARG A 35 7.65 -14.40 -17.21
CA ARG A 35 8.88 -14.51 -16.42
C ARG A 35 8.85 -15.57 -15.32
N LYS A 36 7.68 -16.15 -15.07
CA LYS A 36 7.43 -17.21 -14.07
C LYS A 36 7.73 -16.75 -12.64
N ASP A 37 7.47 -15.48 -12.35
CA ASP A 37 7.61 -14.85 -11.05
C ASP A 37 6.27 -14.37 -10.49
N TYR A 38 6.29 -14.08 -9.18
CA TYR A 38 5.15 -13.54 -8.46
C TYR A 38 5.44 -12.10 -8.08
N HIS A 39 4.56 -11.20 -8.46
CA HIS A 39 4.60 -9.81 -8.07
C HIS A 39 3.61 -9.53 -6.96
N GLU A 40 4.05 -8.79 -5.94
CA GLU A 40 3.20 -8.32 -4.86
C GLU A 40 2.61 -6.97 -5.26
N TRP A 41 1.28 -6.87 -5.19
CA TRP A 41 0.57 -5.62 -5.41
C TRP A 41 0.47 -4.85 -4.11
N ASN A 42 1.49 -4.04 -3.83
CA ASN A 42 1.54 -3.13 -2.70
C ASN A 42 1.28 -1.68 -3.16
N GLU A 43 1.35 -0.74 -2.22
CA GLU A 43 1.14 0.69 -2.54
C GLU A 43 2.20 1.26 -3.52
N HIS A 44 3.42 0.73 -3.51
CA HIS A 44 4.47 1.13 -4.45
C HIS A 44 4.12 0.68 -5.87
N GLU A 45 3.60 -0.53 -6.00
CA GLU A 45 3.19 -1.11 -7.28
C GLU A 45 1.96 -0.40 -7.86
N ASP A 46 1.00 -0.02 -7.01
CA ASP A 46 -0.14 0.80 -7.45
C ASP A 46 0.30 2.16 -7.99
N ARG A 47 1.29 2.81 -7.35
CA ARG A 47 1.85 4.09 -7.84
C ARG A 47 2.56 3.94 -9.18
N ALA A 48 3.38 2.90 -9.31
CA ALA A 48 4.07 2.63 -10.55
C ALA A 48 3.13 2.33 -11.71
N TYR A 49 2.07 1.58 -11.43
CA TYR A 49 1.03 1.30 -12.40
C TYR A 49 0.31 2.57 -12.87
N ARG A 50 0.02 3.51 -11.97
CA ARG A 50 -0.54 4.82 -12.35
C ARG A 50 0.43 5.61 -13.24
N HIS A 51 1.71 5.64 -12.90
CA HIS A 51 2.72 6.31 -13.71
C HIS A 51 2.83 5.71 -15.10
N TRP A 52 2.88 4.38 -15.20
CA TRP A 52 2.83 3.68 -16.48
C TRP A 52 1.59 4.06 -17.31
N LEU A 53 0.41 4.15 -16.69
CA LEU A 53 -0.79 4.59 -17.40
C LEU A 53 -0.66 6.04 -17.90
N GLU A 54 -0.06 6.93 -17.12
CA GLU A 54 0.21 8.31 -17.51
C GLU A 54 1.19 8.39 -18.70
N GLU A 55 2.29 7.63 -18.66
CA GLU A 55 3.25 7.51 -19.78
C GLU A 55 2.59 6.98 -21.05
N GLN A 56 1.67 6.02 -20.91
CA GLN A 56 0.93 5.46 -22.03
C GLN A 56 -0.26 6.34 -22.46
N HIS A 57 -0.48 7.50 -21.82
CA HIS A 57 -1.63 8.37 -22.04
C HIS A 57 -2.98 7.65 -21.90
N ARG A 58 -3.05 6.67 -20.99
CA ARG A 58 -4.24 5.85 -20.71
C ARG A 58 -4.97 6.40 -19.49
N LYS A 59 -6.28 6.16 -19.43
CA LYS A 59 -7.09 6.50 -18.24
C LYS A 59 -6.80 5.51 -17.12
N TYR A 60 -6.88 6.00 -15.88
CA TYR A 60 -6.81 5.13 -14.70
C TYR A 60 -7.94 4.08 -14.72
N VAL A 61 -7.55 2.82 -14.60
CA VAL A 61 -8.44 1.66 -14.43
C VAL A 61 -7.84 0.81 -13.33
N GLU A 62 -8.64 0.46 -12.33
CA GLU A 62 -8.22 -0.41 -11.24
C GLU A 62 -7.64 -1.72 -11.78
N TRP A 63 -6.54 -2.19 -11.21
CA TRP A 63 -5.79 -3.35 -11.71
C TRP A 63 -6.64 -4.62 -11.90
N ASN A 64 -7.59 -4.87 -11.00
CA ASN A 64 -8.53 -6.00 -11.08
C ASN A 64 -9.51 -5.90 -12.26
N ARG A 65 -9.70 -4.72 -12.84
CA ARG A 65 -10.56 -4.45 -14.01
C ARG A 65 -9.75 -4.35 -15.31
N THR A 66 -8.43 -4.30 -15.20
CA THR A 66 -7.50 -4.24 -16.33
C THR A 66 -7.51 -5.55 -17.10
N SER A 67 -7.47 -5.47 -18.43
CA SER A 67 -7.43 -6.65 -19.27
C SER A 67 -6.12 -7.43 -19.09
N ALA A 68 -6.14 -8.75 -19.31
CA ALA A 68 -4.93 -9.58 -19.21
C ALA A 68 -3.81 -9.12 -20.16
N ALA A 69 -4.15 -8.54 -21.32
CA ALA A 69 -3.17 -7.97 -22.24
C ALA A 69 -2.43 -6.77 -21.62
N GLN A 70 -3.18 -5.84 -21.01
CA GLN A 70 -2.62 -4.66 -20.34
C GLN A 70 -1.81 -5.03 -19.10
N GLN A 71 -2.23 -6.04 -18.33
CA GLN A 71 -1.44 -6.54 -17.21
C GLN A 71 -0.07 -7.04 -17.68
N ARG A 72 -0.01 -7.74 -18.82
CA ARG A 72 1.26 -8.20 -19.41
C ARG A 72 2.12 -7.05 -19.94
N GLU A 73 1.51 -6.05 -20.58
CA GLU A 73 2.23 -4.85 -21.00
C GLU A 73 2.85 -4.13 -19.80
N TYR A 74 2.08 -4.00 -18.72
CA TYR A 74 2.56 -3.40 -17.48
C TYR A 74 3.73 -4.19 -16.89
N TRP A 75 3.61 -5.51 -16.70
CA TRP A 75 4.71 -6.32 -16.16
C TRP A 75 5.97 -6.22 -17.03
N ARG A 76 5.83 -6.24 -18.35
CA ARG A 76 6.96 -6.01 -19.26
C ARG A 76 7.64 -4.67 -19.00
N TRP A 77 6.87 -3.58 -18.95
CA TRP A 77 7.39 -2.26 -18.64
C TRP A 77 8.04 -2.23 -17.25
N ARG A 78 7.48 -2.97 -16.29
CA ARG A 78 7.99 -3.04 -14.92
C ARG A 78 9.35 -3.72 -14.82
N HIS A 79 9.59 -4.71 -15.66
CA HIS A 79 10.91 -5.33 -15.81
C HIS A 79 11.95 -4.39 -16.43
N GLU A 80 11.51 -3.41 -17.23
CA GLU A 80 12.37 -2.37 -17.80
C GLU A 80 12.65 -1.23 -16.80
N HIS A 81 11.81 -1.08 -15.77
CA HIS A 81 11.89 -0.04 -14.73
C HIS A 81 11.96 -0.66 -13.31
N PRO A 82 13.01 -1.44 -12.99
CA PRO A 82 13.11 -2.19 -11.74
C PRO A 82 13.48 -1.33 -10.52
N GLY A 83 14.02 -0.12 -10.72
CA GLY A 83 14.51 0.77 -9.66
C GLY A 83 13.77 2.10 -9.57
N ASP A 84 12.76 2.31 -10.42
CA ASP A 84 11.88 3.47 -10.29
C ASP A 84 10.82 3.12 -9.24
N ASP A 85 11.21 3.37 -7.99
CA ASP A 85 10.27 3.59 -6.92
C ASP A 85 9.64 4.95 -7.21
N TRP A 86 8.42 4.97 -7.76
CA TRP A 86 7.66 6.18 -8.12
C TRP A 86 7.17 6.96 -6.89
N ASP A 87 8.07 7.08 -5.92
CA ASP A 87 8.12 7.93 -4.74
C ASP A 87 9.13 9.07 -4.98
N HIS A 88 9.14 9.63 -6.19
CA HIS A 88 9.75 10.94 -6.38
C HIS A 88 8.79 11.99 -5.82
N ASP A 89 8.84 12.14 -4.50
CA ASP A 89 8.31 13.32 -3.83
C ASP A 89 8.78 14.56 -4.60
N ARG A 90 7.81 15.42 -4.86
CA ARG A 90 8.01 16.68 -5.57
C ARG A 90 9.00 17.51 -4.75
N ARG A 91 10.22 17.72 -5.25
CA ARG A 91 11.11 18.72 -4.69
C ARG A 91 11.01 20.04 -5.46
#